data_AF-A0A8T5H810-F1
#
_entry.id   AF-A0A8T5H810-F1
#
_cell.length_a   1.000
_cell.length_b   1.000
_cell.length_c   1.000
_cell.angle_alpha   90.00
_cell.angle_beta   90.00
_cell.angle_gamma   90.00
#
_symmetry.space_group_name_H-M   'P 1'
#
loop_
_entity.id
_entity.type
_entity.pdbx_description
1 polymer ?
#
loop_
_entity_poly.entity_id
_entity_poly.type
_entity_poly.pdbx_seq_one_letter_code
_entity_poly.pdbx_strand_id
1 'polypeptide(L)' 'MSEDEKDQLIDAQKQVIGILFEVIKRLQTNNDLDEEYFKIMTDETKNEKRIQEILNEREENSKIVGRLLEQLET' A
#
# COMPACT_ATOMS: atom_id res chain seq x y z
N MET A 1 -17.94 13.81 28.31
CA MET A 1 -16.62 13.72 27.71
C MET A 1 -15.81 14.93 28.14
N SER A 2 -14.67 14.73 28.79
CA SER A 2 -13.71 15.80 29.06
C SER A 2 -13.05 16.28 27.76
N GLU A 3 -12.39 17.43 27.77
CA GLU A 3 -11.58 17.89 26.63
C GLU A 3 -10.43 16.91 26.34
N ASP A 4 -9.79 16.36 27.38
CA ASP A 4 -8.73 15.36 27.25
C ASP A 4 -9.19 14.09 26.51
N GLU A 5 -10.41 13.60 26.78
CA GLU A 5 -10.98 12.45 26.08
C GLU A 5 -11.25 12.74 24.61
N LYS A 6 -11.58 14.00 24.26
CA LYS A 6 -11.78 14.40 22.86
C LYS A 6 -10.44 14.49 22.12
N ASP A 7 -9.42 15.04 22.73
CA ASP A 7 -8.09 15.17 22.12
C ASP A 7 -7.45 13.80 21.86
N GLN A 8 -7.56 12.87 22.81
CA GLN A 8 -7.10 11.49 22.64
C GLN A 8 -7.83 10.79 21.47
N LEU A 9 -9.15 11.01 21.35
CA LEU A 9 -9.94 10.44 20.26
C LEU A 9 -9.56 11.02 18.90
N ILE A 10 -9.29 12.33 18.83
CA ILE A 10 -8.83 13.00 17.60
C ILE A 10 -7.46 12.44 17.18
N ASP A 11 -6.55 12.22 18.11
CA ASP A 11 -5.22 11.71 17.78
C ASP A 11 -5.26 10.25 17.33
N ALA A 12 -6.09 9.42 17.95
CA ALA A 12 -6.36 8.06 17.46
C ALA A 12 -6.92 8.07 16.03
N GLN A 13 -7.86 8.96 15.73
CA GLN A 13 -8.41 9.10 14.37
C GLN A 13 -7.35 9.53 13.35
N LYS A 14 -6.46 10.47 13.69
CA LYS A 14 -5.36 10.87 12.79
C LYS A 14 -4.43 9.71 12.48
N GLN A 15 -4.12 8.86 13.48
CA GLN A 15 -3.29 7.68 13.28
C GLN A 15 -3.96 6.69 12.31
N VAL A 16 -5.24 6.38 12.53
CA VAL A 16 -6.03 5.50 11.63
C VAL A 16 -6.06 6.05 10.21
N ILE A 17 -6.32 7.36 10.04
CA ILE A 17 -6.29 8.01 8.73
C ILE A 17 -4.92 7.88 8.07
N GLY A 18 -3.84 8.08 8.82
CA GLY A 18 -2.47 7.93 8.32
C GLY A 18 -2.18 6.52 7.80
N ILE A 19 -2.58 5.50 8.56
CA ILE A 19 -2.43 4.09 8.18
C ILE A 19 -3.23 3.80 6.89
N LEU A 20 -4.51 4.18 6.85
CA LEU A 20 -5.36 3.97 5.68
C LEU A 20 -4.82 4.68 4.43
N PHE A 21 -4.26 5.87 4.59
CA PHE A 21 -3.68 6.62 3.48
C PHE A 21 -2.44 5.92 2.90
N GLU A 22 -1.57 5.37 3.75
CA GLU A 22 -0.43 4.59 3.28
C GLU A 22 -0.87 3.29 2.60
N VAL A 23 -1.88 2.60 3.14
CA VAL A 23 -2.47 1.42 2.49
C VAL A 23 -2.96 1.76 1.07
N ILE A 24 -3.74 2.84 0.91
CA ILE A 24 -4.25 3.25 -0.40
C ILE A 24 -3.11 3.53 -1.37
N LYS A 25 -2.07 4.26 -0.95
CA LYS A 25 -0.91 4.56 -1.80
C LYS A 25 -0.24 3.29 -2.32
N ARG A 26 -0.03 2.29 -1.46
CA ARG A 26 0.62 1.03 -1.84
C ARG A 26 -0.21 0.23 -2.82
N LEU A 27 -1.53 0.22 -2.64
CA LEU A 27 -2.46 -0.41 -3.58
C LEU A 27 -2.46 0.33 -4.93
N GLN A 28 -2.41 1.66 -4.93
CA GLN A 28 -2.28 2.45 -6.16
C GLN A 28 -0.96 2.15 -6.88
N THR A 29 0.16 2.12 -6.16
CA THR A 29 1.45 1.71 -6.74
C THR A 29 1.40 0.31 -7.34
N ASN A 30 0.71 -0.64 -6.69
CA ASN A 30 0.53 -1.98 -7.27
C ASN A 30 -0.28 -1.97 -8.56
N ASN A 31 -1.31 -1.11 -8.67
CA ASN A 31 -2.07 -0.95 -9.91
C ASN A 31 -1.20 -0.37 -11.04
N ASP A 32 -0.37 0.64 -10.74
CA ASP A 32 0.56 1.22 -11.72
C ASP A 32 1.58 0.18 -12.21
N LEU A 33 2.10 -0.64 -11.28
CA LEU A 33 3.00 -1.76 -11.58
C LEU A 33 2.32 -2.85 -12.40
N ASP A 34 1.03 -3.13 -12.16
CA ASP A 34 0.25 -4.06 -12.97
C ASP A 34 0.08 -3.56 -14.41
N GLU A 35 -0.23 -2.28 -14.59
CA GLU A 35 -0.27 -1.68 -15.93
C GLU A 35 1.07 -1.78 -16.66
N GLU A 36 2.18 -1.52 -15.96
CA GLU A 36 3.53 -1.68 -16.52
C GLU A 36 3.80 -3.13 -16.91
N TYR A 37 3.49 -4.07 -16.02
CA TYR A 37 3.65 -5.50 -16.27
C TYR A 37 2.89 -5.94 -17.52
N PHE A 38 1.62 -5.53 -17.66
CA PHE A 38 0.82 -5.85 -18.84
C PHE A 38 1.44 -5.30 -20.12
N LYS A 39 1.94 -4.06 -20.11
CA LYS A 39 2.63 -3.47 -21.27
C LYS A 39 3.86 -4.28 -21.68
N ILE A 40 4.71 -4.67 -20.73
CA ILE A 40 5.92 -5.46 -20.99
C ILE A 40 5.55 -6.86 -21.51
N MET A 41 4.50 -7.48 -20.96
CA MET A 41 4.07 -8.81 -21.37
C MET A 41 3.52 -8.86 -22.80
N THR A 42 3.01 -7.73 -23.31
CA THR A 42 2.56 -7.58 -24.70
C THR A 42 3.66 -7.13 -25.67
N ASP A 43 4.83 -6.75 -25.17
CA ASP A 43 5.99 -6.37 -25.99
C ASP A 43 6.64 -7.63 -26.60
N GLU A 44 7.15 -7.52 -27.83
CA GLU A 44 7.87 -8.59 -28.52
C GLU A 44 9.19 -8.93 -27.81
N THR A 45 9.81 -7.93 -27.16
CA THR A 45 11.04 -8.05 -26.40
C THR A 45 10.79 -7.91 -24.91
N LYS A 46 10.47 -9.04 -24.28
CA LYS A 46 10.20 -9.09 -22.84
C LYS A 46 11.44 -8.71 -22.03
N ASN A 47 11.29 -7.70 -21.17
CA ASN A 47 12.31 -7.33 -20.19
C ASN A 47 12.12 -8.14 -18.90
N GLU A 48 12.64 -9.38 -18.89
CA GLU A 48 12.54 -10.32 -17.77
C GLU A 48 13.05 -9.74 -16.44
N LYS A 49 14.11 -8.91 -16.50
CA LYS A 49 14.65 -8.26 -15.30
C LYS A 49 13.62 -7.31 -14.69
N ARG A 50 13.00 -6.46 -15.50
CA ARG A 50 11.99 -5.51 -15.01
C ARG A 50 10.73 -6.22 -14.54
N ILE A 51 10.32 -7.31 -15.21
CA ILE A 51 9.23 -8.17 -14.75
C ILE A 51 9.49 -8.66 -13.33
N GLN A 52 10.68 -9.19 -13.06
CA GLN A 52 11.01 -9.68 -11.72
C GLN A 52 11.03 -8.56 -10.66
N GLU A 53 11.53 -7.38 -11.01
CA GLU A 53 11.49 -6.20 -10.13
C GLU A 53 10.05 -5.82 -9.79
N ILE A 54 9.16 -5.73 -10.79
CA ILE A 54 7.73 -5.45 -10.59
C ILE A 54 7.10 -6.46 -9.63
N LEU A 55 7.34 -7.76 -9.83
CA LEU A 55 6.77 -8.80 -8.97
C LEU A 55 7.26 -8.66 -7.52
N ASN A 56 8.54 -8.39 -7.32
CA ASN A 56 9.12 -8.19 -5.99
C ASN A 56 8.55 -6.92 -5.31
N GLU A 57 8.42 -5.81 -6.05
CA GLU A 57 7.83 -4.57 -5.53
C GLU A 57 6.37 -4.77 -5.11
N ARG A 58 5.58 -5.50 -5.91
CA ARG A 58 4.18 -5.82 -5.59
C ARG A 58 4.05 -6.70 -4.35
N GLU A 59 4.94 -7.69 -4.21
CA GLU A 59 4.98 -8.55 -3.03
C GLU A 59 5.30 -7.74 -1.77
N GLU A 60 6.31 -6.86 -1.82
CA GLU A 60 6.69 -6.02 -0.68
C GLU A 60 5.59 -5.04 -0.28
N ASN A 61 4.95 -4.39 -1.27
CA ASN A 61 3.78 -3.54 -1.02
C ASN A 61 2.65 -4.33 -0.34
N SER A 62 2.40 -5.57 -0.75
CA SER A 62 1.38 -6.43 -0.14
C SER A 62 1.71 -6.78 1.32
N LYS A 63 2.99 -7.08 1.62
CA LYS A 63 3.47 -7.32 2.99
C LYS A 63 3.33 -6.09 3.88
N ILE A 64 3.62 -4.89 3.34
CA ILE A 64 3.45 -3.63 4.06
C ILE A 64 1.97 -3.38 4.35
N VAL A 65 1.10 -3.53 3.35
CA VAL A 65 -0.35 -3.37 3.52
C VAL A 65 -0.89 -4.32 4.57
N GLY A 66 -0.50 -5.60 4.56
CA GLY A 66 -0.92 -6.57 5.58
C GLY A 66 -0.56 -6.11 7.00
N ARG A 67 0.71 -5.73 7.24
CA ARG A 67 1.17 -5.21 8.54
C ARG A 67 0.43 -3.95 8.99
N LEU A 68 0.10 -3.06 8.06
CA LEU A 68 -0.63 -1.83 8.34
C LEU A 68 -2.09 -2.10 8.71
N LEU A 69 -2.74 -3.06 8.04
CA LEU A 69 -4.11 -3.45 8.36
C LEU A 69 -4.20 -4.17 9.71
N GLU A 70 -3.23 -5.02 10.05
CA GLU A 70 -3.14 -5.65 11.38
C GLU A 70 -3.11 -4.61 12.51
N GLN A 71 -2.43 -3.48 12.31
CA GLN A 71 -2.40 -2.37 13.29
C GLN A 71 -3.77 -1.70 13.51
N LEU A 72 -4.73 -1.86 12.59
CA LEU A 72 -6.09 -1.32 12.73
C LEU A 72 -7.06 -2.28 13.41
N GLU A 73 -6.75 -3.58 13.40
CA GLU A 73 -7.57 -4.61 14.05
C GLU A 73 -7.32 -4.71 15.56
N THR A 74 -6.29 -4.02 16.06
CA THR A 74 -5.88 -4.04 17.48
C THR A 74 -6.35 -2.80 18.24
#